data_AF-A0A9W7MIZ8-F1
#
_entry.id   AF-A0A9W7MIZ8-F1
#
_cell.length_a   1.000
_cell.length_b   1.000
_cell.length_c   1.000
_cell.angle_alpha   90.00
_cell.angle_beta   90.00
_cell.angle_gamma   90.00
#
_symmetry.space_group_name_H-M   'P 1'
#
loop_
_entity.id
_entity.type
_entity.pdbx_description
1 polymer ?
#
loop_
_entity_poly.entity_id
_entity_poly.type
_entity_poly.pdbx_seq_one_letter_code
_entity_poly.pdbx_strand_id
1 'polypeptide(L)' 'MASERLLILQPHNWALRRDHGMMLYYNREYGKAVQELSICMAFAPEEEAEILEPFVEKLHLMRLESSWKSLGHAGRLTVP' A
#
# COMPACT_ATOMS: atom_id res chain seq x y z
N MET A 1 -14.25 -2.86 -6.63
CA MET A 1 -13.60 -2.72 -7.96
C MET A 1 -13.40 -4.10 -8.61
N ALA A 2 -13.16 -4.20 -9.92
CA ALA A 2 -13.01 -5.50 -10.61
C ALA A 2 -11.82 -6.32 -10.08
N SER A 3 -10.75 -5.64 -9.64
CA SER A 3 -9.54 -6.23 -9.03
C SER A 3 -9.82 -7.03 -7.76
N GLU A 4 -10.67 -6.52 -6.86
CA GLU A 4 -11.01 -7.20 -5.60
C GLU A 4 -11.73 -8.53 -5.85
N ARG A 5 -12.60 -8.57 -6.87
CA ARG A 5 -13.30 -9.80 -7.27
C ARG A 5 -12.32 -10.83 -7.86
N LEU A 6 -11.31 -10.36 -8.58
CA LEU A 6 -10.24 -11.23 -9.11
C LEU A 6 -9.35 -11.77 -8.00
N LEU A 7 -9.07 -10.99 -6.95
CA LEU A 7 -8.30 -11.46 -5.78
C LEU A 7 -9.05 -12.53 -4.97
N ILE A 8 -10.38 -12.50 -4.94
CA ILE A 8 -11.19 -13.58 -4.35
C ILE A 8 -11.02 -14.88 -5.16
N LEU A 9 -10.95 -14.78 -6.49
CA LEU A 9 -10.82 -15.93 -7.38
C LEU A 9 -9.40 -16.49 -7.43
N GLN A 10 -8.38 -15.64 -7.33
CA GLN A 10 -6.97 -16.03 -7.40
C GLN A 10 -6.13 -15.32 -6.32
N PRO A 11 -6.29 -15.71 -5.04
CA PRO A 11 -5.66 -15.02 -3.92
C PRO A 11 -4.13 -15.19 -3.86
N HIS A 12 -3.55 -16.13 -4.60
CA HIS A 12 -2.11 -16.39 -4.64
C HIS A 12 -1.44 -15.80 -5.89
N ASN A 13 -2.20 -15.15 -6.77
CA ASN A 13 -1.64 -14.54 -7.96
C ASN A 13 -0.95 -13.22 -7.59
N TRP A 14 0.37 -13.29 -7.42
CA TRP A 14 1.18 -12.15 -7.02
C TRP A 14 1.10 -10.99 -8.02
N ALA A 15 1.06 -11.26 -9.33
CA ALA A 15 0.97 -10.20 -10.35
C ALA A 15 -0.33 -9.39 -10.21
N LEU A 16 -1.46 -10.07 -9.98
CA LEU A 16 -2.75 -9.41 -9.72
C LEU A 16 -2.74 -8.61 -8.41
N ARG A 17 -2.10 -9.14 -7.35
CA ARG A 17 -1.94 -8.42 -6.07
C ARG A 17 -1.05 -7.19 -6.21
N ARG A 18 0.04 -7.31 -6.96
CA ARG A 18 0.93 -6.19 -7.28
C ARG A 18 0.14 -5.09 -7.97
N ASP A 19 -0.59 -5.42 -9.03
CA ASP A 19 -1.36 -4.44 -9.80
C ASP A 19 -2.46 -3.78 -8.93
N HIS A 20 -3.09 -4.55 -8.05
CA HIS A 20 -4.04 -4.02 -7.07
C HIS A 20 -3.38 -3.06 -6.06
N GLY A 21 -2.25 -3.45 -5.48
CA GLY A 21 -1.47 -2.62 -4.57
C GLY A 21 -0.98 -1.33 -5.22
N MET A 22 -0.57 -1.39 -6.48
CA MET A 22 -0.18 -0.22 -7.28
C MET A 22 -1.37 0.72 -7.53
N MET A 23 -2.56 0.18 -7.80
CA MET A 23 -3.77 1.00 -7.93
C MET A 23 -4.11 1.73 -6.63
N LEU A 24 -3.99 1.06 -5.47
CA LEU A 24 -4.16 1.69 -4.16
C LEU A 24 -3.11 2.79 -3.89
N TYR A 25 -1.87 2.56 -4.33
CA TYR A 25 -0.82 3.58 -4.26
C TYR A 25 -1.17 4.83 -5.05
N TYR A 26 -1.64 4.69 -6.29
CA TYR A 26 -2.05 5.83 -7.12
C TYR A 26 -3.28 6.56 -6.55
N ASN A 27 -4.18 5.85 -5.88
CA ASN A 27 -5.29 6.43 -5.14
C ASN A 27 -4.88 7.10 -3.81
N ARG A 28 -3.59 7.12 -3.49
CA ARG A 28 -3.03 7.65 -2.22
C ARG A 28 -3.53 6.92 -0.98
N GLU A 29 -4.05 5.71 -1.14
CA GLU A 29 -4.46 4.83 -0.04
C GLU A 29 -3.24 4.07 0.49
N TYR A 30 -2.20 4.79 0.91
CA TYR A 30 -0.88 4.23 1.23
C TYR A 30 -0.93 3.12 2.29
N GLY A 31 -1.83 3.21 3.27
CA GLY A 31 -2.02 2.14 4.26
C GLY A 31 -2.47 0.82 3.66
N LYS A 32 -3.43 0.87 2.73
CA LYS A 32 -3.91 -0.34 2.03
C LYS A 32 -2.90 -0.82 1.00
N ALA A 33 -2.24 0.10 0.31
CA ALA A 33 -1.20 -0.23 -0.67
C ALA A 33 -0.04 -1.00 -0.02
N VAL A 34 0.45 -0.53 1.14
CA VAL A 34 1.45 -1.25 1.95
C VAL A 34 0.97 -2.67 2.25
N GLN A 35 -0.24 -2.81 2.80
CA GLN A 35 -0.75 -4.11 3.21
C GLN A 35 -0.85 -5.10 2.03
N GLU A 36 -1.42 -4.68 0.92
CA GLU A 36 -1.56 -5.53 -0.26
C GLU A 36 -0.21 -5.90 -0.88
N LEU A 37 0.75 -4.97 -0.93
CA LEU A 37 2.07 -5.23 -1.49
C LEU A 37 2.95 -6.09 -0.57
N SER A 38 2.82 -5.96 0.75
CA SER A 38 3.45 -6.89 1.69
C SER A 38 2.93 -8.32 1.53
N ILE A 39 1.61 -8.48 1.30
CA ILE A 39 1.03 -9.80 0.99
C ILE A 39 1.52 -10.30 -0.38
N CYS A 40 1.63 -9.40 -1.36
CA CYS A 40 2.16 -9.74 -2.69
C CYS A 40 3.57 -10.33 -2.61
N MET A 41 4.47 -9.74 -1.82
CA MET A 41 5.84 -10.24 -1.63
C MET A 41 5.88 -11.69 -1.12
N ALA A 42 4.95 -12.07 -0.24
CA ALA A 42 4.88 -13.44 0.29
C ALA A 42 4.54 -14.50 -0.78
N PHE A 43 4.00 -14.09 -1.94
CA PHE A 43 3.65 -14.98 -3.05
C PHE A 43 4.52 -14.75 -4.31
N ALA A 44 5.37 -13.73 -4.32
CA ALA A 44 6.21 -13.40 -5.45
C ALA A 44 7.49 -14.26 -5.45
N PRO A 45 8.11 -14.48 -6.63
CA PRO A 45 9.48 -14.97 -6.72
C PRO A 45 10.44 -14.06 -5.94
N GLU A 46 11.55 -14.60 -5.46
CA GLU A 46 12.54 -13.88 -4.63
C GLU A 46 13.06 -12.63 -5.35
N GLU A 47 13.35 -12.73 -6.65
CA GLU A 47 13.86 -11.62 -7.45
C GLU A 47 12.86 -10.46 -7.55
N GLU A 48 11.56 -10.78 -7.64
CA GLU A 48 10.49 -9.77 -7.69
C GLU A 48 10.21 -9.19 -6.29
N ALA A 49 10.34 -10.01 -5.25
CA ALA A 49 10.18 -9.57 -3.86
C ALA A 49 11.30 -8.59 -3.46
N GLU A 50 12.55 -8.86 -3.85
CA GLU A 50 13.69 -7.96 -3.63
C GLU A 50 13.49 -6.59 -4.31
N ILE A 51 12.88 -6.58 -5.50
CA ILE A 51 12.54 -5.32 -6.19
C ILE A 51 11.42 -4.57 -5.45
N LEU A 52 10.45 -5.32 -4.91
CA LEU A 52 9.27 -4.74 -4.27
C LEU A 52 9.54 -4.25 -2.85
N GLU A 53 10.52 -4.82 -2.15
CA GLU A 53 10.86 -4.49 -0.76
C GLU A 53 11.20 -2.99 -0.56
N PRO A 54 12.15 -2.37 -1.29
CA PRO A 54 12.44 -0.95 -1.16
C PRO A 54 11.22 -0.05 -1.46
N PHE A 55 10.32 -0.52 -2.33
CA PHE A 55 9.10 0.20 -2.66
C PHE A 55 8.11 0.17 -1.50
N VAL A 56 7.94 -0.97 -0.83
CA VAL A 56 7.10 -1.09 0.37
C VAL A 56 7.65 -0.25 1.52
N GLU A 57 8.97 -0.24 1.72
CA GLU A 57 9.62 0.64 2.71
C GLU A 57 9.32 2.12 2.45
N LYS A 58 9.46 2.56 1.19
CA LYS A 58 9.13 3.92 0.78
C LYS A 58 7.64 4.24 1.03
N LEU A 59 6.75 3.27 0.78
CA LEU A 59 5.32 3.45 1.04
C LEU A 59 5.00 3.60 2.53
N HIS A 60 5.72 2.88 3.41
CA HIS A 60 5.60 3.08 4.85
C HIS A 60 5.93 4.52 5.25
N LEU A 61 6.99 5.10 4.69
CA LEU A 61 7.34 6.51 4.92
C LEU A 61 6.24 7.45 4.41
N MET A 62 5.72 7.23 3.21
CA MET A 62 4.63 8.04 2.65
C MET A 62 3.34 7.95 3.48
N ARG A 63 3.03 6.77 4.03
CA ARG A 63 1.92 6.59 4.97
C ARG A 63 2.12 7.43 6.24
N LEU A 64 3.33 7.46 6.80
CA LEU A 64 3.62 8.28 7.99
C LEU A 64 3.52 9.78 7.67
N GLU A 65 4.10 10.23 6.55
CA GLU A 65 4.01 11.63 6.13
C GLU A 65 2.56 12.09 5.90
N SER A 66 1.74 11.27 5.24
CA SER A 66 0.33 11.58 5.00
C SER A 66 -0.46 11.62 6.32
N SER A 67 -0.17 10.72 7.26
CA SER A 67 -0.73 10.76 8.61
C SER A 67 -0.36 12.07 9.33
N TRP A 68 0.90 12.51 9.26
CA TRP A 68 1.32 13.77 9.90
C TRP A 68 0.72 15.00 9.25
N LYS A 69 0.59 15.04 7.92
CA LYS A 69 -0.10 16.13 7.21
C LYS A 69 -1.57 16.23 7.60
N SER A 70 -2.23 15.08 7.82
CA SER A 70 -3.61 15.05 8.32
C SER A 70 -3.72 15.56 9.76
N LEU A 71 -2.75 15.23 10.62
CA LEU A 71 -2.70 15.69 12.01
C LEU A 71 -2.44 17.20 12.10
N GLY A 72 -1.57 17.73 11.24
CA GLY A 72 -1.31 19.18 11.14
C GLY A 72 -2.54 20.00 10.71
N HIS A 73 -3.46 19.41 9.94
CA HIS A 73 -4.75 20.03 9.63
C HIS A 73 -5.76 19.96 10.79
N ALA A 74 -5.67 18.94 11.65
CA ALA A 74 -6.48 18.84 12.86
C ALA A 74 -5.99 19.78 13.99
N GLY A 75 -4.75 20.26 13.89
CA GLY A 75 -4.06 21.06 14.89
C GLY A 75 -4.32 22.57 14.84
N ARG A 76 -5.56 23.04 14.60
CA ARG A 76 -5.94 24.36 15.15
C ARG A 76 -6.30 24.15 16.62
N LEU A 77 -5.29 23.77 17.40
CA LEU A 77 -5.37 23.74 18.86
C LEU A 77 -5.54 25.19 19.30
N THR A 78 -6.79 25.63 19.44
CA THR A 78 -7.12 26.84 20.19
C THR A 78 -6.76 26.57 21.64
N VAL A 79 -5.62 27.11 22.06
CA VAL A 79 -5.26 27.24 23.48
C VAL A 79 -6.26 28.23 24.11
N PRO A 80 -6.83 27.95 25.31
CA PRO A 80 -7.74 28.85 25.99
C PRO A 80 -7.11 30.20 26.35
#